data_AF-A0A920LT11-F1
#
_entry.id   AF-A0A920LT11-F1
#
_cell.length_a   1.000
_cell.length_b   1.000
_cell.length_c   1.000
_cell.angle_alpha   90.00
_cell.angle_beta   90.00
_cell.angle_gamma   90.00
#
_symmetry.space_group_name_H-M   'P 1'
#
loop_
_entity.id
_entity.type
_entity.pdbx_description
1 polymer ?
#
loop_
_entity_poly.entity_id
_entity_poly.type
_entity_poly.pdbx_seq_one_letter_code
_entity_poly.pdbx_strand_id
1 'polypeptide(L)'
;MDLTLEEQILANVILQDLIEKRTPVSYSDFSSLLELSGPQKINRIVKWLEQITLEDAHAGNPLRASMIFSKQTPGLPSPGFFILRENWSY
;
A
#
# COMPACT_ATOMS: atom_id res chain seq x y z
N MET A 1 -4.08 -2.71 15.09
CA MET A 1 -5.11 -1.74 14.71
C MET A 1 -5.01 -1.55 13.22
N ASP A 2 -6.12 -1.39 12.53
CA ASP A 2 -6.17 -1.24 11.08
C ASP A 2 -6.58 0.20 10.74
N LEU A 3 -6.59 0.56 9.45
CA LEU A 3 -7.17 1.85 9.03
C LEU A 3 -8.70 1.80 9.22
N THR A 4 -9.25 2.88 9.76
CA THR A 4 -10.70 3.12 9.80
C THR A 4 -11.25 3.26 8.38
N LEU A 5 -12.57 3.16 8.22
CA LEU A 5 -13.19 3.29 6.90
C LEU A 5 -12.90 4.65 6.25
N GLU A 6 -12.92 5.74 7.03
CA GLU A 6 -12.61 7.09 6.55
C GLU A 6 -11.15 7.18 6.06
N GLU A 7 -10.20 6.65 6.83
CA GLU A 7 -8.79 6.61 6.44
C GLU A 7 -8.59 5.74 5.18
N GLN A 8 -9.32 4.63 5.03
CA GLN A 8 -9.25 3.78 3.83
C GLN A 8 -9.80 4.48 2.58
N ILE A 9 -10.90 5.24 2.71
CA ILE A 9 -11.45 6.02 1.60
C ILE A 9 -10.44 7.09 1.17
N LEU A 10 -9.89 7.84 2.12
CA LEU A 10 -8.88 8.86 1.83
C LEU A 10 -7.62 8.23 1.22
N ALA A 11 -7.17 7.08 1.74
CA ALA A 11 -6.03 6.33 1.21
C ALA A 11 -6.24 5.91 -0.24
N ASN A 12 -7.44 5.46 -0.60
CA ASN A 12 -7.77 5.15 -1.98
C ASN A 12 -7.75 6.40 -2.87
N VAL A 13 -8.32 7.53 -2.42
CA VAL A 13 -8.30 8.79 -3.19
C VAL A 13 -6.88 9.26 -3.46
N ILE A 14 -6.03 9.30 -2.43
CA ILE A 14 -4.63 9.68 -2.57
C ILE A 14 -3.90 8.70 -3.49
N LEU A 15 -4.09 7.39 -3.31
CA LEU A 15 -3.44 6.37 -4.12
C LEU A 15 -3.79 6.50 -5.61
N GLN A 16 -5.04 6.79 -5.95
CA GLN A 16 -5.44 7.04 -7.34
C GLN A 16 -4.75 8.29 -7.91
N ASP A 17 -4.71 9.38 -7.16
CA ASP A 17 -4.01 10.61 -7.56
C ASP A 17 -2.51 10.35 -7.84
N LEU A 18 -1.85 9.55 -6.98
CA LEU A 18 -0.45 9.16 -7.19
C LEU A 18 -0.28 8.33 -8.46
N ILE A 19 -1.19 7.39 -8.75
CA ILE A 19 -1.15 6.55 -9.96
C ILE A 19 -1.29 7.42 -11.21
N GLU A 20 -2.29 8.30 -11.23
CA GLU A 20 -2.54 9.22 -12.35
C GLU A 20 -1.32 10.11 -12.62
N LYS A 21 -0.71 10.63 -11.56
CA LYS A 21 0.49 11.48 -11.64
C LYS A 21 1.80 10.70 -11.79
N ARG A 22 1.76 9.35 -11.75
CA ARG A 22 2.93 8.46 -11.76
C ARG A 22 4.02 8.87 -10.76
N THR A 23 3.60 9.32 -9.57
CA THR A 23 4.48 9.84 -8.54
C THR A 23 4.48 8.89 -7.35
N PRO A 24 5.38 7.90 -7.29
CA PRO A 24 5.48 7.03 -6.12
C PRO A 24 5.97 7.81 -4.90
N VAL A 25 5.50 7.44 -3.72
CA VAL A 25 5.84 8.11 -2.45
C VAL A 25 6.29 7.10 -1.41
N SER A 26 6.98 7.57 -0.37
CA SER A 26 7.38 6.66 0.70
C SER A 26 6.24 6.38 1.69
N TYR A 27 6.37 5.33 2.49
CA TYR A 27 5.48 5.08 3.63
C TYR A 27 5.35 6.29 4.57
N SER A 28 6.45 7.03 4.80
CA SER A 28 6.43 8.23 5.64
C SER A 28 5.58 9.33 5.00
N ASP A 29 5.77 9.56 3.70
CA ASP A 29 5.11 10.64 2.99
C ASP A 29 3.62 10.31 2.82
N PHE A 30 3.29 9.06 2.52
CA PHE A 30 1.92 8.57 2.51
C PHE A 30 1.23 8.70 3.88
N SER A 31 1.95 8.40 4.97
CA SER A 31 1.40 8.59 6.32
C SER A 31 1.14 10.06 6.65
N SER A 32 1.95 10.98 6.11
CA SER A 32 1.76 12.42 6.24
C SER A 32 0.57 12.91 5.42
N LEU A 33 0.41 12.42 4.19
CA LEU A 33 -0.74 12.75 3.33
C LEU A 33 -2.08 12.28 3.93
N LEU A 34 -2.06 11.14 4.63
CA LEU A 34 -3.23 10.61 5.34
C LEU A 34 -3.49 11.28 6.69
N GLU A 35 -2.62 12.20 7.11
CA GLU A 35 -2.67 12.85 8.43
C GLU A 35 -2.80 11.84 9.60
N LEU A 36 -2.26 10.63 9.42
CA LEU A 36 -2.40 9.57 10.43
C LEU A 36 -1.78 10.05 11.74
N SER A 37 -2.50 9.85 12.84
CA SER A 37 -2.02 10.12 14.20
C SER A 37 -1.90 8.82 15.01
N GLY A 38 -1.13 8.85 16.10
CA GLY A 38 -0.96 7.70 16.99
C GLY A 38 0.19 6.73 16.66
N PRO A 39 0.35 5.66 17.47
CA PRO A 39 1.42 4.68 17.30
C PRO A 39 1.15 3.72 16.13
N GLN A 40 2.21 3.10 15.60
CA GLN A 40 2.14 2.05 14.57
C GLN A 40 1.51 2.45 13.22
N LYS A 41 1.51 3.74 12.85
CA LYS A 41 0.94 4.26 11.58
C LYS A 41 1.40 3.47 10.35
N ILE A 42 2.71 3.17 10.28
CA ILE A 42 3.29 2.41 9.17
C ILE A 42 2.72 0.99 9.12
N ASN A 43 2.56 0.32 10.26
CA ASN A 43 1.98 -1.03 10.31
C ASN A 43 0.52 -1.03 9.83
N ARG A 44 -0.26 0.00 10.18
CA ARG A 44 -1.65 0.19 9.71
C ARG A 44 -1.69 0.33 8.18
N ILE A 45 -0.79 1.14 7.62
CA ILE A 45 -0.65 1.29 6.17
C ILE A 45 -0.24 -0.03 5.51
N VAL A 46 0.77 -0.73 6.03
CA VAL A 46 1.26 -2.00 5.46
C VAL A 46 0.14 -3.02 5.36
N LYS A 47 -0.63 -3.22 6.43
CA LYS A 47 -1.78 -4.14 6.40
C LYS A 47 -2.81 -3.77 5.34
N TRP A 48 -3.13 -2.48 5.22
CA TRP A 48 -4.06 -2.03 4.19
C TRP A 48 -3.50 -2.26 2.77
N LEU A 49 -2.20 -2.06 2.57
CA LEU A 49 -1.54 -2.37 1.30
C LEU A 49 -1.58 -3.86 0.98
N GLU A 50 -1.37 -4.73 1.96
CA GLU A 50 -1.50 -6.19 1.78
C GLU A 50 -2.91 -6.56 1.32
N GLN A 51 -3.95 -5.95 1.91
CA GLN A 51 -5.35 -6.19 1.52
C GLN A 51 -5.60 -5.79 0.07
N ILE A 52 -5.28 -4.55 -0.33
CA ILE A 52 -5.52 -4.10 -1.71
C ILE A 52 -4.64 -4.84 -2.73
N THR A 53 -3.46 -5.33 -2.31
CA THR A 53 -2.59 -6.15 -3.17
C THR A 53 -3.23 -7.48 -3.49
N LEU A 54 -3.87 -8.11 -2.49
CA LEU A 54 -4.62 -9.35 -2.71
C LEU A 54 -5.82 -9.10 -3.61
N GLU A 55 -6.58 -8.02 -3.39
CA GLU A 55 -7.71 -7.63 -4.25
C GLU A 55 -7.28 -7.41 -5.70
N ASP A 56 -6.19 -6.65 -5.92
CA ASP A 56 -5.65 -6.39 -7.26
C ASP A 56 -5.18 -7.69 -7.93
N ALA A 57 -4.46 -8.54 -7.20
CA ALA A 57 -3.99 -9.82 -7.71
C ALA A 57 -5.15 -10.76 -8.08
N HIS A 58 -6.20 -10.83 -7.26
CA HIS A 58 -7.39 -11.62 -7.53
C HIS A 58 -8.17 -11.09 -8.75
N ALA A 59 -8.21 -9.78 -8.94
CA ALA A 59 -8.86 -9.15 -10.09
C ALA A 59 -8.00 -9.17 -11.38
N GLY A 60 -6.75 -9.61 -11.30
CA GLY A 60 -5.80 -9.55 -12.42
C GLY A 60 -5.36 -8.13 -12.78
N ASN A 61 -5.50 -7.19 -11.85
CA ASN A 61 -5.14 -5.78 -12.03
C ASN A 61 -3.66 -5.53 -11.69
N PRO A 62 -3.06 -4.47 -12.25
CA PRO A 62 -1.77 -3.97 -11.78
C PRO A 62 -1.81 -3.64 -10.28
N LEU A 63 -0.76 -4.03 -9.55
CA LEU A 63 -0.69 -3.85 -8.10
C LEU A 63 -0.53 -2.38 -7.73
N ARG A 64 -1.61 -1.74 -7.26
CA ARG A 64 -1.62 -0.31 -6.91
C ARG A 64 -0.67 -0.01 -5.75
N ALA A 65 -0.49 -0.97 -4.83
CA ALA A 65 0.42 -0.85 -3.69
C ALA A 65 1.88 -0.59 -4.08
N SER A 66 2.29 -0.86 -5.33
CA SER A 66 3.63 -0.55 -5.86
C SER A 66 3.98 0.94 -5.85
N MET A 67 2.98 1.83 -5.75
CA MET A 67 3.18 3.28 -5.64
C MET A 67 3.76 3.72 -4.29
N ILE A 68 3.80 2.85 -3.29
CA ILE A 68 4.30 3.17 -1.96
C ILE A 68 5.55 2.36 -1.66
N PHE A 69 6.66 3.04 -1.33
CA PHE A 69 7.97 2.41 -1.11
C PHE A 69 8.60 2.77 0.24
N SER A 70 9.65 2.05 0.63
CA SER A 70 10.44 2.39 1.83
C SER A 70 11.62 3.31 1.48
N LYS A 71 11.80 4.40 2.23
CA LYS A 71 13.01 5.26 2.13
C LYS A 71 14.27 4.58 2.70
N GLN A 72 14.12 3.59 3.59
CA GLN A 72 15.24 2.97 4.28
C GLN A 72 15.96 1.89 3.45
N THR A 73 15.31 1.40 2.39
CA THR A 73 15.87 0.42 1.46
C THR A 73 15.73 0.93 0.03
N PRO A 74 16.69 1.69 -0.51
CA PRO A 74 16.68 2.10 -1.90
C PRO A 74 16.63 0.84 -2.78
N GLY A 75 15.49 0.60 -3.43
CA GLY A 75 15.32 -0.47 -4.42
C GLY A 75 15.03 -1.88 -3.89
N LEU A 76 14.80 -2.08 -2.59
CA LEU A 76 14.39 -3.39 -2.06
C LEU A 76 13.06 -3.28 -1.34
N PRO A 77 12.02 -3.97 -1.82
CA PRO A 77 10.76 -3.97 -1.13
C PRO A 77 10.88 -4.76 0.18
N SER A 78 10.04 -4.42 1.16
CA SER A 78 10.03 -5.06 2.46
C SER A 78 9.89 -6.59 2.33
N PRO A 79 10.50 -7.39 3.22
CA PRO A 79 10.25 -8.83 3.28
C PRO A 79 8.73 -9.08 3.36
N GLY A 80 8.17 -9.74 2.34
CA GLY A 80 6.71 -9.93 2.19
C GLY A 80 6.11 -9.39 0.88
N PHE A 81 6.73 -8.40 0.24
CA PHE A 81 6.21 -7.74 -0.96
C PHE A 81 6.02 -8.66 -2.17
N PHE A 82 6.84 -9.71 -2.29
CA PHE A 82 6.75 -10.71 -3.37
C PHE A 82 6.20 -12.06 -2.90
N ILE A 83 5.57 -12.15 -1.71
CA ILE A 83 4.87 -13.38 -1.33
C ILE A 83 3.52 -13.42 -2.06
N LEU A 84 3.57 -13.52 -3.39
CA LEU A 84 2.51 -14.14 -4.16
C LEU A 84 2.65 -15.63 -3.92
N ARG A 85 1.86 -16.18 -2.99
CA ARG A 85 1.77 -17.62 -2.83
C ARG A 85 1.16 -18.21 -4.10
N GLU A 86 2.00 -18.93 -4.82
CA GLU A 86 1.69 -19.86 -5.89
C GLU A 86 0.68 -20.90 -5.38
N ASN A 87 -0.59 -20.73 -5.75
CA ASN A 87 -1.55 -21.84 -5.80
C ASN A 87 -2.66 -21.51 -6.81
N TRP A 88 -2.27 -21.38 -8.08
CA TRP A 88 -3.20 -21.49 -9.20
C TRP A 88 -3.17 -22.95 -9.66
N SER A 89 -4.11 -23.76 -9.16
CA SER A 89 -4.38 -25.08 -9.76
C SER A 89 -5.33 -24.90 -10.94
N TYR A 90 -4.85 -25.29 -12.12
CA TYR A 90 -5.66 -25.59 -13.31
C TYR A 90 -6.58 -26.79 -13.07
#